data_AF-A0A9D4JJ88-F1
#
_entry.id   AF-A0A9D4JJ88-F1
#
_cell.length_a   1.000
_cell.length_b   1.000
_cell.length_c   1.000
_cell.angle_alpha   90.00
_cell.angle_beta   90.00
_cell.angle_gamma   90.00
#
_symmetry.space_group_name_H-M   'P 1'
#
loop_
_entity.id
_entity.type
_entity.pdbx_description
1 polymer ?
#
loop_
_entity_poly.entity_id
_entity_poly.type
_entity_poly.pdbx_seq_one_letter_code
_entity_poly.pdbx_strand_id
1 'polypeptide(L)' 'MCDVTCGNGKVVKQRKCDSPAPKHGGAACPGDNVEVTNCKMANCPANTANSSAFGYGTEYKSVSSAW' A
#
# COMPACT_ATOMS: atom_id res chain seq x y z
N MET A 1 -3.79 0.01 7.94
CA MET A 1 -3.86 1.47 7.71
C MET A 1 -3.75 1.70 6.21
N CYS A 2 -4.60 2.55 5.64
CA CYS A 2 -4.54 2.92 4.22
C CYS A 2 -3.37 3.87 4.01
N ASP A 3 -2.66 3.76 2.88
CA ASP A 3 -1.55 4.64 2.53
C ASP A 3 -2.01 6.08 2.24
N VAL A 4 -3.26 6.24 1.80
CA VAL A 4 -3.90 7.53 1.56
C VAL A 4 -4.85 7.94 2.70
N THR A 5 -5.06 9.24 2.83
CA THR A 5 -6.02 9.84 3.78
C THR A 5 -7.39 10.12 3.15
N CYS A 6 -7.50 10.15 1.81
CA CYS A 6 -8.73 10.33 1.04
C CYS A 6 -8.65 9.58 -0.30
N GLY A 7 -9.79 9.30 -0.93
CA GLY A 7 -9.86 8.63 -2.22
C GLY A 7 -9.56 7.13 -2.15
N ASN A 8 -9.02 6.58 -3.24
CA ASN A 8 -8.63 5.17 -3.31
C ASN A 8 -7.14 5.02 -2.99
N GLY A 9 -6.80 4.06 -2.15
CA GLY A 9 -5.43 3.71 -1.83
C GLY A 9 -5.24 2.21 -1.69
N LYS A 10 -4.16 1.84 -1.00
CA LYS A 10 -3.72 0.48 -0.73
C LYS A 10 -3.34 0.31 0.73
N VAL A 11 -3.58 -0.89 1.24
CA VAL A 11 -3.09 -1.37 2.53
C VAL A 11 -2.11 -2.49 2.23
N VAL A 12 -0.92 -2.39 2.82
CA VAL A 12 0.05 -3.49 2.82
C VAL A 12 -0.02 -4.18 4.17
N LYS A 13 -0.36 -5.47 4.17
CA LYS A 13 -0.41 -6.31 5.36
C LYS A 13 0.70 -7.34 5.28
N GLN A 14 1.61 -7.28 6.23
CA GLN A 14 2.64 -8.31 6.38
C GLN A 14 2.08 -9.45 7.23
N ARG A 15 2.07 -10.66 6.67
CA ARG A 15 1.81 -11.87 7.43
C ARG A 15 3.11 -12.24 8.14
N LYS A 16 3.08 -12.23 9.46
CA LYS A 16 4.17 -12.81 10.25
C LYS A 16 3.86 -14.28 10.49
N CYS A 17 4.83 -15.13 10.24
CA CYS A 17 4.70 -16.54 10.52
C CYS A 17 5.23 -16.88 11.91
N ASP A 18 4.50 -16.43 12.92
CA ASP A 18 4.86 -16.58 14.33
C ASP A 18 3.88 -17.48 15.11
N SER A 19 2.85 -18.01 14.47
CA SER A 19 1.82 -18.83 15.13
C SER A 19 1.48 -20.12 14.36
N PRO A 20 2.33 -21.18 14.42
CA PRO A 20 3.57 -21.28 15.20
C PRO A 20 4.81 -20.83 14.41
N ALA A 21 5.78 -20.24 15.11
CA ALA A 21 7.07 -19.89 14.51
C ALA A 21 7.82 -21.15 14.03
N PRO A 22 8.47 -21.12 12.85
CA PRO A 22 9.30 -22.22 12.38
C PRO A 22 10.47 -22.44 13.35
N LYS A 23 10.62 -23.67 13.85
CA LYS A 23 11.72 -24.06 14.75
C LYS A 23 12.80 -24.84 13.98
N HIS A 24 14.04 -24.77 14.47
CA HIS A 24 15.18 -25.61 14.03
C HIS A 24 15.53 -25.55 12.54
N GLY A 25 15.39 -24.39 11.89
CA GLY A 25 15.56 -24.27 10.43
C GLY A 25 14.36 -24.81 9.64
N GLY A 26 13.19 -24.86 10.28
CA GLY A 26 11.92 -25.21 9.65
C GLY A 26 11.62 -24.33 8.43
N ALA A 27 10.91 -24.92 7.46
CA ALA A 27 10.63 -24.29 6.18
C ALA A 27 9.97 -22.90 6.34
N ALA A 28 10.33 -21.98 5.44
CA ALA A 28 9.61 -20.72 5.31
C ALA A 28 8.13 -20.99 5.08
N CYS A 29 7.28 -20.14 5.65
CA CYS A 29 5.86 -20.40 5.61
C CYS A 29 5.32 -20.29 4.18
N PRO A 30 4.43 -21.21 3.78
CA PRO A 30 3.94 -21.23 2.41
C PRO A 30 3.10 -19.98 2.14
N GLY A 31 3.30 -19.40 0.96
CA GLY A 31 2.57 -18.22 0.48
C GLY A 31 3.30 -16.89 0.70
N ASP A 32 2.70 -15.83 0.16
CA ASP A 32 3.25 -14.48 0.25
C ASP A 32 3.16 -13.93 1.68
N ASN A 33 4.29 -13.40 2.16
CA ASN A 33 4.36 -12.70 3.44
C ASN A 33 3.78 -11.27 3.35
N VAL A 34 3.45 -10.81 2.16
CA VAL A 34 2.97 -9.46 1.89
C VAL A 34 1.67 -9.54 1.10
N GLU A 35 0.60 -8.99 1.67
CA GLU A 35 -0.70 -8.89 1.03
C GLU A 35 -1.01 -7.41 0.76
N VAL A 36 -1.37 -7.09 -0.48
CA VAL A 36 -1.73 -5.72 -0.88
C VAL A 36 -3.20 -5.69 -1.23
N THR A 37 -3.97 -4.89 -0.49
CA THR A 37 -5.42 -4.80 -0.65
C THR A 37 -5.82 -3.35 -0.91
N ASN A 38 -6.76 -3.11 -1.81
CA ASN A 38 -7.29 -1.77 -2.04
C ASN A 38 -8.11 -1.30 -0.83
N CYS A 39 -7.95 -0.03 -0.46
CA CYS A 39 -8.79 0.66 0.52
C CYS A 39 -9.45 1.87 -0.12
N LYS A 40 -10.67 2.16 0.33
CA LYS A 40 -11.43 3.33 -0.11
C LYS A 40 -11.71 4.21 1.10
N MET A 41 -11.16 5.43 1.06
CA MET A 41 -11.37 6.49 2.03
C MET A 41 -12.48 7.44 1.54
N ALA A 42 -12.83 8.42 2.37
CA ALA A 42 -13.74 9.49 1.96
C ALA A 42 -13.22 10.20 0.69
N ASN A 43 -14.13 10.74 -0.12
CA ASN A 43 -13.73 11.49 -1.31
C ASN A 43 -12.79 12.64 -0.92
N CYS A 44 -11.74 12.84 -1.71
CA CYS A 44 -10.84 13.95 -1.49
C CYS A 44 -11.60 15.28 -1.65
N PRO A 45 -11.32 16.29 -0.82
CA PRO A 45 -11.89 17.61 -1.01
C PRO A 45 -11.53 18.10 -2.42
N ALA A 46 -12.52 18.59 -3.15
CA ALA A 46 -12.31 19.15 -4.48
C ALA A 46 -11.39 20.37 -4.34
N ASN A 47 -10.14 20.25 -4.77
CA ASN A 47 -9.21 21.36 -4.74
C ASN A 47 -9.65 22.37 -5.81
N THR A 48 -10.28 23.48 -5.42
CA THR A 48 -10.61 24.58 -6.34
C THR A 48 -9.42 25.53 -6.55
N ALA A 49 -8.20 25.02 -6.66
CA ALA A 49 -7.04 25.84 -6.95
C ALA A 49 -6.06 25.14 -7.89
N ASN A 50 -5.94 25.73 -9.08
CA ASN A 50 -4.76 25.72 -9.92
C ASN A 50 -3.45 25.69 -9.10
N SER A 51 -2.61 24.69 -9.39
CA SER A 51 -1.14 24.69 -9.24
C SER A 51 -0.56 25.42 -8.02
N SER A 52 -0.25 24.67 -6.95
CA SER A 52 1.05 24.65 -6.23
C SER A 52 0.89 24.19 -4.78
N ALA A 53 1.56 23.08 -4.44
CA ALA A 53 2.07 22.75 -3.11
C ALA A 53 1.08 22.58 -1.94
N PHE A 54 0.51 21.37 -1.81
CA PHE A 54 0.54 20.64 -0.54
C PHE A 54 0.87 19.18 -0.85
N GLY A 55 1.93 18.66 -0.24
CA GLY A 55 2.54 17.36 -0.54
C GLY A 55 1.71 16.16 -0.11
N TYR A 56 0.58 15.92 -0.77
CA TYR A 56 0.00 14.59 -0.89
C TYR A 56 0.62 13.97 -2.14
N GLY A 57 1.58 13.07 -1.94
CA GLY A 57 2.34 12.45 -3.01
C GLY A 57 1.45 11.86 -4.10
N THR A 58 1.32 12.57 -5.22
CA THR A 58 0.94 11.97 -6.48
C THR A 58 2.17 11.28 -7.04
N GLU A 59 2.53 10.13 -6.48
CA GLU A 59 3.37 9.17 -7.19
C GLU A 59 2.57 7.90 -7.49
N TYR A 60 1.55 8.07 -8.33
CA TYR A 60 1.23 7.05 -9.33
C TYR A 60 1.97 7.40 -10.62
N LYS A 61 3.30 7.63 -10.53
CA LYS A 61 4.15 7.32 -11.67
C LYS A 61 4.23 5.81 -11.73
N SER A 62 3.25 5.22 -12.41
CA SER A 62 3.46 3.99 -13.14
C SER A 62 4.72 4.22 -13.99
N VAL A 63 5.89 3.80 -13.50
CA VAL A 63 7.08 3.70 -14.32
C VAL A 63 6.86 2.49 -15.22
N SER A 64 5.91 2.61 -16.16
CA SER A 64 5.81 1.70 -17.29
C SER A 64 6.87 2.15 -18.27
N SER A 65 8.01 1.50 -18.13
CA SER A 65 9.19 1.48 -18.99
C SER A 65 8.85 1.78 -20.46
N ALA A 66 9.54 2.76 -21.03
CA ALA A 66 9.65 2.92 -22.47
C ALA A 66 10.40 1.73 -23.06
N TRP A 67 9.92 1.22 -24.20
CA TRP A 67 10.75 0.51 -25.17
C TRP A 67 11.34 1.54 -26.13
#